data_AF-A0A8S0PDD8-F1
#
_entry.id   AF-A0A8S0PDD8-F1
#
_cell.length_a   1.000
_cell.length_b   1.000
_cell.length_c   1.000
_cell.angle_alpha   90.00
_cell.angle_beta   90.00
_cell.angle_gamma   90.00
#
_symmetry.space_group_name_H-M   'P 1'
#
loop_
_entity.id
_entity.type
_entity.pdbx_description
1 polymer ?
#
loop_
_entity_poly.entity_id
_entity_poly.type
_entity_poly.pdbx_seq_one_letter_code
_entity_poly.pdbx_strand_id
1 'polypeptide(L)'
;MDHRAVQQAERINSSNSSVLQYCGGAVFPEMQPPKLLWVKENLQESWSMAFRWMDLSDWLSYRATGDDTRSLCTTVCKWTYLGHAHMQQINEKDSRDMEACGWDDDFWEEIGLADLVDGHHSKIGRSVAFPGHALGSGLTPDAAKELGLVAGIPVGTSLIDAHAGGVGVMESMPVSDSEAKDVDEEAICHRMVLVCGTSTCHLAISQSKLFIPGVWGPFWSAMVPQYWLTEGGQSATGALLDYIIENHVASPHLANRAASRCISIFELLNEILKSIKQELGSPFIAALTDDIHVFPDFHGNRSPIADPKSKGTICGLTLDTSEKQLALLYLATIQGIAYGTRHIVEHCNAHGHKINTLLACGGLAKNSLFIQEHADIIGYPITLPRENESVLLGAAILGAVASKKYSTMREAMLALNSAGQVVYPSNDPKVKKYHDAKYRIFRELYEQQLSHRSIMVEALA
;
A
#
# COMPACT_ATOMS: atom_id res chain seq x y z
N MET A 1 6.18 10.12 4.58
CA MET A 1 6.41 10.44 6.01
C MET A 1 6.76 11.91 6.28
N ASP A 2 7.50 12.63 5.42
CA ASP A 2 7.67 14.09 5.62
C ASP A 2 6.33 14.83 5.41
N HIS A 3 5.90 15.64 6.39
CA HIS A 3 4.65 16.42 6.39
C HIS A 3 4.89 17.94 6.40
N ARG A 4 6.05 18.43 5.97
CA ARG A 4 6.31 19.89 5.96
C ARG A 4 5.33 20.68 5.10
N ALA A 5 4.74 20.03 4.10
CA ALA A 5 3.89 20.62 3.07
C ALA A 5 2.38 20.56 3.36
N VAL A 6 1.98 20.49 4.65
CA VAL A 6 0.55 20.40 5.03
C VAL A 6 -0.24 21.61 4.54
N GLN A 7 0.26 22.83 4.75
CA GLN A 7 -0.42 24.06 4.32
C GLN A 7 -0.53 24.17 2.80
N GLN A 8 0.46 23.67 2.07
CA GLN A 8 0.45 23.61 0.60
C GLN A 8 -0.59 22.61 0.11
N ALA A 9 -0.67 21.42 0.73
CA ALA A 9 -1.69 20.43 0.41
C ALA A 9 -3.11 20.98 0.67
N GLU A 10 -3.35 21.65 1.80
CA GLU A 10 -4.64 22.29 2.09
C GLU A 10 -5.02 23.34 1.04
N ARG A 11 -4.07 24.18 0.61
CA ARG A 11 -4.30 25.16 -0.47
C ARG A 11 -4.61 24.50 -1.81
N ILE A 12 -3.84 23.50 -2.22
CA ILE A 12 -4.10 22.76 -3.46
C ILE A 12 -5.49 22.11 -3.43
N ASN A 13 -5.86 21.50 -2.30
CA ASN A 13 -7.17 20.88 -2.14
C ASN A 13 -8.33 21.89 -2.17
N SER A 14 -8.09 23.17 -1.94
CA SER A 14 -9.13 24.20 -2.05
C SER A 14 -9.47 24.61 -3.49
N SER A 15 -8.64 24.22 -4.48
CA SER A 15 -8.83 24.58 -5.90
C SER A 15 -9.90 23.74 -6.61
N ASN A 16 -10.32 22.60 -6.03
CA ASN A 16 -11.30 21.67 -6.62
C ASN A 16 -10.96 21.20 -8.05
N SER A 17 -9.69 21.16 -8.43
CA SER A 17 -9.26 20.68 -9.74
C SER A 17 -9.73 19.25 -10.03
N SER A 18 -10.13 18.99 -11.28
CA SER A 18 -10.57 17.65 -11.72
C SER A 18 -9.47 16.59 -11.60
N VAL A 19 -8.20 16.94 -11.52
CA VAL A 19 -7.11 15.98 -11.35
C VAL A 19 -7.14 15.33 -9.96
N LEU A 20 -7.64 16.04 -8.94
CA LEU A 20 -7.70 15.56 -7.56
C LEU A 20 -8.63 14.35 -7.40
N GLN A 21 -9.58 14.15 -8.32
CA GLN A 21 -10.49 12.98 -8.30
C GLN A 21 -9.73 11.64 -8.37
N TYR A 22 -8.54 11.60 -8.98
CA TYR A 22 -7.69 10.41 -9.08
C TYR A 22 -6.87 10.15 -7.80
N CYS A 23 -6.78 11.14 -6.91
CA CYS A 23 -6.13 11.02 -5.60
C CYS A 23 -7.14 10.73 -4.48
N GLY A 24 -8.33 10.22 -4.82
CA GLY A 24 -9.40 10.01 -3.84
C GLY A 24 -10.08 11.33 -3.39
N GLY A 25 -9.94 12.40 -4.17
CA GLY A 25 -10.56 13.71 -3.94
C GLY A 25 -9.64 14.77 -3.34
N ALA A 26 -8.44 14.40 -2.89
CA ALA A 26 -7.48 15.34 -2.29
C ALA A 26 -6.03 14.85 -2.45
N VAL A 27 -5.08 15.78 -2.62
CA VAL A 27 -3.65 15.48 -2.47
C VAL A 27 -3.26 15.43 -1.00
N PHE A 28 -2.29 14.57 -0.69
CA PHE A 28 -1.72 14.44 0.65
C PHE A 28 -0.39 15.18 0.74
N PRO A 29 0.02 15.66 1.94
CA PRO A 29 1.31 16.33 2.13
C PRO A 29 2.52 15.50 1.69
N GLU A 30 2.35 14.18 1.62
CA GLU A 30 3.38 13.25 1.21
C GLU A 30 3.56 13.13 -0.31
N MET A 31 2.59 13.61 -1.10
CA MET A 31 2.66 13.66 -2.56
C MET A 31 3.59 14.79 -3.02
N GLN A 32 3.98 14.75 -4.30
CA GLN A 32 5.05 15.61 -4.81
C GLN A 32 4.60 17.06 -5.06
N PRO A 33 3.41 17.37 -5.61
CA PRO A 33 3.02 18.76 -5.86
C PRO A 33 3.03 19.65 -4.60
N PRO A 34 2.48 19.23 -3.44
CA PRO A 34 2.60 20.02 -2.21
C PRO A 34 4.05 20.27 -1.78
N LYS A 35 4.92 19.27 -1.90
CA LYS A 35 6.35 19.39 -1.53
C LYS A 35 7.10 20.32 -2.46
N LEU A 36 6.86 20.24 -3.76
CA LEU A 36 7.44 21.14 -4.75
C LEU A 36 7.02 22.58 -4.49
N LEU A 37 5.73 22.81 -4.23
CA LEU A 37 5.22 24.12 -3.85
C LEU A 37 5.89 24.63 -2.57
N TRP A 38 6.05 23.76 -1.56
CA TRP A 38 6.75 24.12 -0.33
C TRP A 38 8.21 24.51 -0.61
N VAL A 39 8.93 23.76 -1.45
CA VAL A 39 10.32 24.06 -1.80
C VAL A 39 10.41 25.38 -2.58
N LYS A 40 9.50 25.63 -3.52
CA LYS A 40 9.45 26.91 -4.26
C LYS A 40 9.28 28.11 -3.33
N GLU A 41 8.41 27.98 -2.33
CA GLU A 41 8.12 29.07 -1.38
C GLU A 41 9.22 29.28 -0.34
N ASN A 42 9.85 28.19 0.13
CA ASN A 42 10.75 28.23 1.29
C ASN A 42 12.24 28.13 0.94
N LEU A 43 12.58 27.60 -0.24
CA LEU A 43 13.96 27.32 -0.69
C LEU A 43 14.19 27.83 -2.12
N GLN A 44 13.98 29.12 -2.34
CA GLN A 44 14.04 29.76 -3.66
C GLN A 44 15.38 29.56 -4.38
N GLU A 45 16.49 29.59 -3.66
CA GLU A 45 17.82 29.33 -4.23
C GLU A 45 17.90 27.91 -4.80
N SER A 46 17.51 26.90 -4.00
CA SER A 46 17.46 25.50 -4.45
C SER A 46 16.51 25.32 -5.63
N TRP A 47 15.35 25.98 -5.59
CA TRP A 47 14.38 25.95 -6.69
C TRP A 47 14.97 26.48 -8.01
N SER A 48 15.71 27.59 -7.94
CA SER A 48 16.34 28.21 -9.13
C SER A 48 17.45 27.35 -9.74
N MET A 49 18.19 26.60 -8.90
CA MET A 49 19.28 25.72 -9.35
C MET A 49 18.80 24.33 -9.76
N ALA A 50 17.56 23.96 -9.43
CA ALA A 50 17.04 22.63 -9.71
C ALA A 50 16.95 22.37 -11.21
N PHE A 51 17.78 21.43 -11.68
CA PHE A 51 17.75 20.97 -13.06
C PHE A 51 16.62 19.96 -13.30
N ARG A 52 16.39 19.06 -12.35
CA ARG A 52 15.33 18.03 -12.41
C ARG A 52 14.77 17.74 -11.02
N TRP A 53 13.48 17.45 -11.00
CA TRP A 53 12.78 16.86 -9.87
C TRP A 53 12.38 15.44 -10.25
N MET A 54 12.74 14.48 -9.40
CA MET A 54 12.50 13.06 -9.65
C MET A 54 11.97 12.40 -8.40
N ASP A 55 11.11 11.40 -8.58
CA ASP A 55 10.85 10.44 -7.53
C ASP A 55 12.12 9.60 -7.29
N LEU A 56 12.31 9.07 -6.08
CA LEU A 56 13.54 8.36 -5.72
C LEU A 56 13.82 7.18 -6.65
N SER A 57 12.78 6.44 -7.02
CA SER A 57 12.93 5.27 -7.88
C SER A 57 13.32 5.64 -9.33
N ASP A 58 12.81 6.76 -9.84
CA ASP A 58 13.21 7.30 -11.15
C ASP A 58 14.65 7.84 -11.12
N TRP A 59 15.07 8.45 -10.01
CA TRP A 59 16.45 8.89 -9.85
C TRP A 59 17.43 7.71 -9.84
N LEU A 60 17.08 6.58 -9.22
CA LEU A 60 17.89 5.37 -9.24
C LEU A 60 18.07 4.84 -10.66
N SER A 61 16.99 4.78 -11.45
CA SER A 61 17.07 4.33 -12.84
C SER A 61 17.81 5.32 -13.74
N TYR A 62 17.61 6.63 -13.53
CA TYR A 62 18.37 7.68 -14.21
C TYR A 62 19.86 7.60 -13.91
N ARG A 63 20.25 7.46 -12.63
CA ARG A 63 21.66 7.29 -12.24
C ARG A 63 22.27 6.04 -12.89
N ALA A 64 21.49 4.97 -12.99
CA ALA A 64 21.94 3.71 -13.56
C ALA A 64 22.15 3.77 -15.08
N THR A 65 21.36 4.57 -15.81
CA THR A 65 21.28 4.51 -17.29
C THR A 65 21.59 5.80 -18.02
N GLY A 66 21.52 6.95 -17.34
CA GLY A 66 21.52 8.28 -17.94
C GLY A 66 20.21 8.66 -18.65
N ASP A 67 19.22 7.76 -18.69
CA ASP A 67 17.93 7.98 -19.36
C ASP A 67 16.96 8.73 -18.45
N ASP A 68 16.40 9.82 -18.96
CA ASP A 68 15.50 10.71 -18.23
C ASP A 68 14.03 10.31 -18.27
N THR A 69 13.71 9.13 -18.80
CA THR A 69 12.34 8.61 -18.83
C THR A 69 11.85 8.29 -17.42
N ARG A 70 10.63 8.73 -17.10
CA ARG A 70 9.98 8.49 -15.80
C ARG A 70 9.13 7.23 -15.84
N SER A 71 8.97 6.59 -14.69
CA SER A 71 7.99 5.54 -14.50
C SER A 71 6.57 6.11 -14.51
N LEU A 72 5.67 5.42 -15.20
CA LEU A 72 4.24 5.69 -15.10
C LEU A 72 3.71 5.47 -13.67
N CYS A 73 4.33 4.57 -12.89
CA CYS A 73 3.95 4.30 -11.51
C CYS A 73 4.14 5.52 -10.62
N THR A 74 5.34 6.10 -10.62
CA THR A 74 5.69 7.23 -9.76
C THR A 74 4.84 8.45 -10.11
N THR A 75 4.82 8.79 -11.40
CA THR A 75 4.15 9.98 -11.93
C THR A 75 2.64 9.94 -11.67
N VAL A 76 1.96 8.83 -11.98
CA VAL A 76 0.51 8.72 -11.79
C VAL A 76 0.14 8.71 -10.31
N CYS A 77 0.87 7.96 -9.47
CA CYS A 77 0.50 7.80 -8.07
C CYS A 77 0.86 9.00 -7.18
N LYS A 78 1.89 9.79 -7.53
CA LYS A 78 2.47 10.82 -6.65
C LYS A 78 2.63 12.21 -7.26
N TRP A 79 2.52 12.35 -8.58
CA TRP A 79 2.70 13.61 -9.31
C TRP A 79 1.44 14.06 -10.05
N THR A 80 0.28 13.48 -9.75
CA THR A 80 -1.00 13.87 -10.38
C THR A 80 -1.02 13.71 -11.91
N TYR A 81 -0.14 12.87 -12.46
CA TYR A 81 -0.08 12.60 -13.89
C TYR A 81 -1.24 11.73 -14.36
N LEU A 82 -1.91 12.12 -15.44
CA LEU A 82 -3.04 11.40 -16.01
C LEU A 82 -2.57 10.32 -17.01
N GLY A 83 -2.13 9.18 -16.48
CA GLY A 83 -1.57 8.09 -17.30
C GLY A 83 -2.50 7.54 -18.39
N HIS A 84 -3.82 7.75 -18.26
CA HIS A 84 -4.81 7.32 -19.26
C HIS A 84 -4.96 8.29 -20.43
N ALA A 85 -4.38 9.50 -20.38
CA ALA A 85 -4.36 10.42 -21.52
C ALA A 85 -3.72 9.75 -22.75
N HIS A 86 -2.74 8.89 -22.52
CA HIS A 86 -2.13 8.04 -23.53
C HIS A 86 -3.11 7.13 -24.26
N MET A 87 -4.20 6.68 -23.63
CA MET A 87 -5.20 5.82 -24.27
C MET A 87 -5.78 6.46 -25.53
N GLN A 88 -5.94 7.78 -25.54
CA GLN A 88 -6.53 8.53 -26.66
C GLN A 88 -5.53 8.71 -27.82
N GLN A 89 -4.25 8.44 -27.58
CA GLN A 89 -3.16 8.57 -28.55
C GLN A 89 -2.63 7.22 -29.05
N ILE A 90 -3.12 6.09 -28.52
CA ILE A 90 -2.80 4.75 -29.03
C ILE A 90 -3.53 4.54 -30.37
N ASN A 91 -2.94 5.05 -31.46
CA ASN A 91 -3.14 4.53 -32.80
C ASN A 91 -1.99 3.55 -33.11
N GLU A 92 -2.37 2.31 -33.41
CA GLU A 92 -1.59 1.20 -33.97
C GLU A 92 -0.04 1.30 -33.94
N LYS A 93 0.57 0.69 -32.91
CA LYS A 93 1.77 -0.18 -32.89
C LYS A 93 2.63 0.07 -31.66
N ASP A 94 2.73 -0.95 -30.78
CA ASP A 94 3.88 -1.33 -29.94
C ASP A 94 4.71 -0.27 -29.18
N SER A 95 4.29 0.99 -29.10
CA SER A 95 5.06 2.03 -28.43
C SER A 95 4.90 1.91 -26.92
N ARG A 96 5.87 1.24 -26.27
CA ARG A 96 6.03 1.26 -24.81
C ARG A 96 6.65 2.57 -24.32
N ASP A 97 7.20 3.37 -25.23
CA ASP A 97 7.64 4.75 -25.03
C ASP A 97 6.47 5.68 -25.30
N MET A 98 6.21 6.60 -24.37
CA MET A 98 5.13 7.57 -24.56
C MET A 98 5.65 8.99 -24.26
N GLU A 99 5.50 9.87 -25.24
CA GLU A 99 5.71 11.31 -25.05
C GLU A 99 4.78 11.78 -23.93
N ALA A 100 5.30 12.50 -22.93
CA ALA A 100 4.53 12.79 -21.73
C ALA A 100 3.34 13.73 -22.00
N CYS A 101 2.16 13.17 -22.27
CA CYS A 101 0.93 13.92 -22.56
C CYS A 101 -0.10 13.94 -21.42
N GLY A 102 0.20 13.27 -20.30
CA GLY A 102 -0.68 13.22 -19.12
C GLY A 102 -0.44 14.32 -18.08
N TRP A 103 0.45 15.28 -18.32
CA TRP A 103 0.56 16.46 -17.46
C TRP A 103 -0.63 17.39 -17.74
N ASP A 104 -1.24 17.92 -16.68
CA ASP A 104 -2.36 18.87 -16.77
C ASP A 104 -1.82 20.27 -16.52
N ASP A 105 -1.47 20.98 -17.60
CA ASP A 105 -0.82 22.29 -17.55
C ASP A 105 -1.63 23.29 -16.73
N ASP A 106 -2.97 23.32 -16.93
CA ASP A 106 -3.89 24.19 -16.20
C ASP A 106 -3.79 23.95 -14.68
N PHE A 107 -3.73 22.68 -14.25
CA PHE A 107 -3.55 22.34 -12.84
C PHE A 107 -2.20 22.83 -12.28
N TRP A 108 -1.10 22.60 -12.99
CA TRP A 108 0.24 23.02 -12.53
C TRP A 108 0.37 24.54 -12.49
N GLU A 109 -0.26 25.25 -13.42
CA GLU A 109 -0.36 26.71 -13.40
C GLU A 109 -1.19 27.21 -12.22
N GLU A 110 -2.38 26.63 -12.00
CA GLU A 110 -3.30 26.99 -10.92
C GLU A 110 -2.66 26.88 -9.53
N ILE A 111 -1.89 25.82 -9.28
CA ILE A 111 -1.24 25.61 -7.98
C ILE A 111 0.05 26.43 -7.81
N GLY A 112 0.38 27.31 -8.75
CA GLY A 112 1.53 28.20 -8.69
C GLY A 112 2.85 27.54 -9.09
N LEU A 113 2.82 26.48 -9.91
CA LEU A 113 3.98 25.72 -10.38
C LEU A 113 4.13 25.75 -11.92
N ALA A 114 3.64 26.80 -12.57
CA ALA A 114 3.68 27.02 -14.03
C ALA A 114 5.08 26.86 -14.66
N ASP A 115 6.14 27.20 -13.92
CA ASP A 115 7.53 27.08 -14.38
C ASP A 115 8.03 25.63 -14.52
N LEU A 116 7.23 24.65 -14.08
CA LEU A 116 7.47 23.24 -14.36
C LEU A 116 6.82 22.76 -15.67
N VAL A 117 5.90 23.53 -16.26
CA VAL A 117 5.31 23.29 -17.60
C VAL A 117 6.32 23.67 -18.69
N ASP A 118 7.12 24.72 -18.43
CA ASP A 118 8.13 25.25 -19.35
C ASP A 118 9.06 24.19 -19.95
N GLY A 119 9.37 24.38 -21.24
CA GLY A 119 10.24 23.48 -21.98
C GLY A 119 9.68 22.06 -22.05
N HIS A 120 8.37 21.91 -22.18
CA HIS A 120 7.66 20.63 -22.25
C HIS A 120 7.94 19.75 -21.02
N HIS A 121 7.73 20.27 -19.81
CA HIS A 121 7.91 19.48 -18.58
C HIS A 121 9.33 18.97 -18.35
N SER A 122 10.35 19.65 -18.88
CA SER A 122 11.74 19.14 -18.87
C SER A 122 12.31 18.85 -17.48
N LYS A 123 11.85 19.59 -16.46
CA LYS A 123 12.28 19.40 -15.08
C LYS A 123 11.62 18.21 -14.39
N ILE A 124 10.41 17.81 -14.80
CA ILE A 124 9.62 16.80 -14.10
C ILE A 124 9.44 15.50 -14.90
N GLY A 125 9.60 15.55 -16.23
CA GLY A 125 9.65 14.37 -17.09
C GLY A 125 8.98 14.61 -18.44
N ARG A 126 9.78 14.61 -19.51
CA ARG A 126 9.32 14.67 -20.92
C ARG A 126 8.85 13.34 -21.49
N SER A 127 9.36 12.25 -20.93
CA SER A 127 9.08 10.89 -21.36
C SER A 127 8.58 10.11 -20.16
N VAL A 128 7.49 9.37 -20.33
CA VAL A 128 6.93 8.49 -19.31
C VAL A 128 6.65 7.14 -19.96
N ALA A 129 7.08 6.05 -19.32
CA ALA A 129 6.90 4.72 -19.88
C ALA A 129 6.33 3.72 -18.86
N PHE A 130 5.73 2.65 -19.37
CA PHE A 130 5.18 1.57 -18.55
C PHE A 130 6.27 0.95 -17.67
N PRO A 131 5.93 0.46 -16.47
CA PRO A 131 6.88 -0.27 -15.62
C PRO A 131 7.58 -1.43 -16.36
N GLY A 132 8.91 -1.54 -16.20
CA GLY A 132 9.72 -2.55 -16.89
C GLY A 132 10.08 -2.21 -18.35
N HIS A 133 9.78 -1.00 -18.82
CA HIS A 133 10.28 -0.49 -20.10
C HIS A 133 11.81 -0.36 -20.07
N ALA A 134 12.51 -0.82 -21.11
CA ALA A 134 13.97 -0.80 -21.16
C ALA A 134 14.54 0.61 -21.36
N LEU A 135 15.35 1.08 -20.42
CA LEU A 135 15.89 2.44 -20.41
C LEU A 135 17.23 2.55 -21.13
N GLY A 136 17.34 3.55 -22.01
CA GLY A 136 18.55 3.89 -22.75
C GLY A 136 19.19 2.67 -23.42
N SER A 137 20.50 2.51 -23.20
CA SER A 137 21.25 1.32 -23.61
C SER A 137 21.53 0.38 -22.44
N GLY A 138 20.77 0.47 -21.34
CA GLY A 138 21.02 -0.26 -20.10
C GLY A 138 22.00 0.46 -19.16
N LEU A 139 22.67 -0.30 -18.28
CA LEU A 139 23.64 0.24 -17.31
C LEU A 139 24.76 1.04 -18.00
N THR A 140 25.02 2.25 -17.53
CA THR A 140 26.19 3.03 -17.96
C THR A 140 27.49 2.34 -17.52
N PRO A 141 28.62 2.60 -18.18
CA PRO A 141 29.91 2.06 -17.76
C PRO A 141 30.28 2.41 -16.31
N ASP A 142 29.97 3.64 -15.88
CA ASP A 142 30.26 4.09 -14.51
C ASP A 142 29.36 3.37 -13.49
N ALA A 143 28.05 3.30 -13.74
CA ALA A 143 27.13 2.57 -12.86
C ALA A 143 27.46 1.07 -12.80
N ALA A 144 27.80 0.46 -13.93
CA ALA A 144 28.22 -0.94 -13.97
C ALA A 144 29.48 -1.19 -13.13
N LYS A 145 30.46 -0.29 -13.19
CA LYS A 145 31.68 -0.36 -12.37
C LYS A 145 31.37 -0.21 -10.88
N GLU A 146 30.52 0.74 -10.50
CA GLU A 146 30.09 0.96 -9.09
C GLU A 146 29.37 -0.27 -8.52
N LEU A 147 28.57 -0.95 -9.33
CA LEU A 147 27.77 -2.11 -8.92
C LEU A 147 28.50 -3.46 -9.08
N GLY A 148 29.67 -3.49 -9.72
CA GLY A 148 30.38 -4.74 -10.04
C GLY A 148 29.68 -5.59 -11.10
N LEU A 149 29.00 -4.94 -12.06
CA LEU A 149 28.20 -5.55 -13.13
C LEU A 149 28.76 -5.21 -14.52
N VAL A 150 28.10 -5.71 -15.57
CA VAL A 150 28.47 -5.46 -16.96
C VAL A 150 27.72 -4.24 -17.52
N ALA A 151 28.44 -3.34 -18.20
CA ALA A 151 27.83 -2.22 -18.90
C ALA A 151 26.85 -2.71 -19.98
N GLY A 152 25.75 -2.00 -20.15
CA GLY A 152 24.69 -2.35 -21.09
C GLY A 152 23.71 -3.42 -20.63
N ILE A 153 23.81 -3.92 -19.39
CA ILE A 153 22.75 -4.76 -18.81
C ILE A 153 21.44 -3.98 -18.82
N PRO A 154 20.34 -4.54 -19.37
CA PRO A 154 19.06 -3.85 -19.42
C PRO A 154 18.56 -3.43 -18.03
N VAL A 155 18.05 -2.21 -17.94
CA VAL A 155 17.43 -1.65 -16.74
C VAL A 155 16.01 -1.22 -17.12
N GLY A 156 15.02 -1.64 -16.35
CA GLY A 156 13.63 -1.24 -16.55
C GLY A 156 13.31 0.09 -15.88
N THR A 157 12.31 0.81 -16.39
CA THR A 157 11.58 1.82 -15.61
C THR A 157 11.10 1.23 -14.30
N SER A 158 11.14 2.06 -13.26
CA SER A 158 10.96 1.63 -11.87
C SER A 158 9.50 1.40 -11.48
N LEU A 159 9.31 0.93 -10.24
CA LEU A 159 8.05 0.96 -9.50
C LEU A 159 8.32 1.57 -8.12
N ILE A 160 7.28 2.15 -7.51
CA ILE A 160 7.27 2.41 -6.07
C ILE A 160 7.34 1.06 -5.32
N ASP A 161 7.98 1.04 -4.15
CA ASP A 161 8.23 -0.17 -3.34
C ASP A 161 6.99 -1.05 -3.12
N ALA A 162 5.85 -0.47 -2.71
CA ALA A 162 4.62 -1.22 -2.51
C ALA A 162 4.10 -1.83 -3.83
N HIS A 163 4.27 -1.12 -4.94
CA HIS A 163 3.81 -1.57 -6.25
C HIS A 163 4.71 -2.70 -6.78
N ALA A 164 6.02 -2.60 -6.55
CA ALA A 164 6.95 -3.70 -6.79
C ALA A 164 6.61 -4.92 -5.92
N GLY A 165 6.28 -4.72 -4.64
CA GLY A 165 5.76 -5.78 -3.77
C GLY A 165 4.50 -6.44 -4.32
N GLY A 166 3.58 -5.64 -4.87
CA GLY A 166 2.38 -6.08 -5.58
C GLY A 166 2.71 -6.98 -6.78
N VAL A 167 3.56 -6.51 -7.70
CA VAL A 167 4.04 -7.29 -8.86
C VAL A 167 4.77 -8.57 -8.42
N GLY A 168 5.49 -8.52 -7.30
CA GLY A 168 6.20 -9.66 -6.74
C GLY A 168 5.29 -10.77 -6.21
N VAL A 169 3.98 -10.54 -6.08
CA VAL A 169 3.06 -11.55 -5.52
C VAL A 169 1.74 -11.71 -6.24
N MET A 170 1.31 -10.79 -7.10
CA MET A 170 -0.04 -10.76 -7.66
C MET A 170 -0.47 -12.08 -8.35
N GLU A 171 0.47 -12.80 -8.97
CA GLU A 171 0.24 -14.12 -9.60
C GLU A 171 0.70 -15.31 -8.73
N SER A 172 0.99 -15.12 -7.44
CA SER A 172 1.32 -16.19 -6.49
C SER A 172 0.07 -16.97 -6.08
N MET A 173 -0.56 -17.66 -7.03
CA MET A 173 -1.74 -18.49 -6.79
C MET A 173 -1.36 -19.97 -6.67
N PRO A 174 -2.09 -20.77 -5.87
CA PRO A 174 -1.92 -22.22 -5.85
C PRO A 174 -2.17 -22.80 -7.24
N VAL A 175 -1.36 -23.76 -7.65
CA VAL A 175 -1.61 -24.51 -8.88
C VAL A 175 -2.90 -25.30 -8.67
N SER A 176 -3.95 -25.01 -9.44
CA SER A 176 -5.12 -25.88 -9.48
C SER A 176 -4.77 -27.14 -10.28
N ASP A 177 -5.15 -28.33 -9.78
CA ASP A 177 -4.98 -29.61 -10.49
C ASP A 177 -5.72 -29.68 -11.85
N SER A 178 -6.54 -28.69 -12.18
CA SER A 178 -7.08 -28.52 -13.53
C SER A 178 -6.12 -27.73 -14.40
N GLU A 179 -5.62 -28.36 -15.47
CA GLU A 179 -4.98 -27.76 -16.63
C GLU A 179 -5.92 -26.74 -17.32
N ALA A 180 -6.21 -25.59 -16.69
CA ALA A 180 -6.90 -24.50 -17.35
C ALA A 180 -5.97 -23.93 -18.42
N LYS A 181 -6.20 -24.34 -19.67
CA LYS A 181 -5.46 -23.93 -20.87
C LYS A 181 -5.67 -22.47 -21.27
N ASP A 182 -6.57 -21.75 -20.59
CA ASP A 182 -6.81 -20.33 -20.79
C ASP A 182 -6.56 -19.58 -19.47
N VAL A 183 -5.59 -18.66 -19.49
CA VAL A 183 -5.36 -17.74 -18.38
C VAL A 183 -6.56 -16.79 -18.32
N ASP A 184 -7.43 -16.97 -17.33
CA ASP A 184 -8.55 -16.05 -17.10
C ASP A 184 -8.01 -14.64 -16.83
N GLU A 185 -8.27 -13.73 -17.77
CA GLU A 185 -7.80 -12.35 -17.68
C GLU A 185 -8.49 -11.54 -16.60
N GLU A 186 -9.68 -11.96 -16.15
CA GLU A 186 -10.46 -11.33 -15.09
C GLU A 186 -10.02 -11.84 -13.70
N ALA A 187 -9.47 -13.05 -13.61
CA ALA A 187 -9.09 -13.68 -12.33
C ALA A 187 -8.07 -12.86 -11.51
N ILE A 188 -7.17 -12.11 -12.17
CA ILE A 188 -6.22 -11.22 -11.48
C ILE A 188 -6.92 -10.03 -10.81
N CYS A 189 -8.09 -9.61 -11.31
CA CYS A 189 -8.91 -8.52 -10.76
C CYS A 189 -9.71 -8.93 -9.51
N HIS A 190 -9.80 -10.23 -9.20
CA HIS A 190 -10.46 -10.74 -7.98
C HIS A 190 -9.52 -10.79 -6.77
N ARG A 191 -8.31 -10.26 -6.92
CA ARG A 191 -7.22 -10.33 -5.95
C ARG A 191 -6.92 -8.96 -5.38
N MET A 192 -6.63 -8.91 -4.08
CA MET A 192 -6.08 -7.74 -3.42
C MET A 192 -4.75 -8.11 -2.76
N VAL A 193 -3.70 -7.35 -3.05
CA VAL A 193 -2.40 -7.50 -2.38
C VAL A 193 -2.33 -6.59 -1.16
N LEU A 194 -2.01 -7.18 -0.01
CA LEU A 194 -1.65 -6.54 1.24
C LEU A 194 -0.13 -6.45 1.33
N VAL A 195 0.43 -5.27 1.13
CA VAL A 195 1.86 -5.02 1.35
C VAL A 195 2.04 -4.55 2.78
N CYS A 196 2.38 -5.47 3.67
CA CYS A 196 2.33 -5.27 5.11
C CYS A 196 3.70 -4.86 5.70
N GLY A 197 3.79 -3.66 6.28
CA GLY A 197 4.97 -3.15 6.98
C GLY A 197 4.58 -2.26 8.15
N THR A 198 5.31 -1.15 8.34
CA THR A 198 4.96 -0.11 9.32
C THR A 198 3.55 0.44 9.10
N SER A 199 3.18 0.57 7.83
CA SER A 199 1.83 0.78 7.31
C SER A 199 1.45 -0.37 6.39
N THR A 200 0.21 -0.41 5.90
CA THR A 200 -0.21 -1.43 4.92
C THR A 200 -0.87 -0.78 3.72
N CYS A 201 -0.41 -1.15 2.52
CA CYS A 201 -1.04 -0.77 1.26
C CYS A 201 -1.92 -1.92 0.76
N HIS A 202 -3.11 -1.56 0.26
CA HIS A 202 -4.11 -2.48 -0.27
C HIS A 202 -4.24 -2.24 -1.77
N LEU A 203 -3.62 -3.09 -2.59
CA LEU A 203 -3.52 -2.94 -4.03
C LEU A 203 -4.47 -3.89 -4.73
N ALA A 204 -5.42 -3.35 -5.48
CA ALA A 204 -6.32 -4.13 -6.34
C ALA A 204 -6.31 -3.52 -7.75
N ILE A 205 -6.50 -4.36 -8.77
CA ILE A 205 -6.54 -3.90 -10.16
C ILE A 205 -7.88 -4.23 -10.80
N SER A 206 -8.26 -3.44 -11.80
CA SER A 206 -9.50 -3.64 -12.56
C SER A 206 -9.31 -3.23 -14.02
N GLN A 207 -10.08 -3.82 -14.93
CA GLN A 207 -10.11 -3.39 -16.33
C GLN A 207 -10.94 -2.11 -16.52
N SER A 208 -11.90 -1.88 -15.63
CA SER A 208 -12.77 -0.70 -15.65
C SER A 208 -12.22 0.41 -14.77
N LYS A 209 -12.58 1.66 -15.10
CA LYS A 209 -12.22 2.82 -14.30
C LYS A 209 -13.15 2.94 -13.08
N LEU A 210 -12.67 2.56 -11.90
CA LEU A 210 -13.45 2.57 -10.64
C LEU A 210 -13.02 3.73 -9.73
N PHE A 211 -13.91 4.72 -9.56
CA PHE A 211 -13.74 5.78 -8.56
C PHE A 211 -14.35 5.35 -7.23
N ILE A 212 -13.54 5.32 -6.18
CA ILE A 212 -13.92 4.79 -4.88
C ILE A 212 -13.63 5.87 -3.83
N PRO A 213 -14.65 6.46 -3.18
CA PRO A 213 -14.43 7.50 -2.18
C PRO A 213 -13.48 7.06 -1.07
N GLY A 214 -12.50 7.90 -0.73
CA GLY A 214 -11.52 7.63 0.32
C GLY A 214 -10.48 6.55 -0.01
N VAL A 215 -10.36 6.16 -1.27
CA VAL A 215 -9.35 5.24 -1.78
C VAL A 215 -8.64 5.90 -2.97
N TRP A 216 -7.31 5.75 -3.08
CA TRP A 216 -6.57 6.37 -4.18
C TRP A 216 -6.74 5.59 -5.48
N GLY A 217 -6.55 6.30 -6.60
CA GLY A 217 -6.85 5.81 -7.93
C GLY A 217 -8.23 6.26 -8.43
N PRO A 218 -8.67 5.74 -9.58
CA PRO A 218 -8.05 4.67 -10.35
C PRO A 218 -6.82 5.16 -11.14
N PHE A 219 -5.69 4.51 -10.97
CA PHE A 219 -4.42 4.85 -11.62
C PHE A 219 -4.15 3.92 -12.80
N TRP A 220 -4.21 4.44 -14.02
CA TRP A 220 -4.01 3.61 -15.22
C TRP A 220 -2.56 3.12 -15.34
N SER A 221 -2.40 1.81 -15.48
CA SER A 221 -1.13 1.11 -15.72
C SER A 221 -0.01 1.43 -14.72
N ALA A 222 -0.38 1.88 -13.52
CA ALA A 222 0.57 2.29 -12.49
C ALA A 222 1.28 1.12 -11.80
N MET A 223 0.79 -0.11 -11.96
CA MET A 223 1.44 -1.32 -11.41
C MET A 223 1.49 -2.42 -12.46
N VAL A 224 0.34 -2.92 -12.91
CA VAL A 224 0.23 -3.89 -14.00
C VAL A 224 -0.19 -3.15 -15.27
N PRO A 225 0.57 -3.23 -16.38
CA PRO A 225 0.21 -2.58 -17.63
C PRO A 225 -1.19 -2.97 -18.10
N GLN A 226 -1.95 -1.99 -18.61
CA GLN A 226 -3.32 -2.12 -19.11
C GLN A 226 -4.42 -2.36 -18.07
N TYR A 227 -4.13 -2.16 -16.78
CA TYR A 227 -5.14 -2.20 -15.72
C TYR A 227 -5.18 -0.90 -14.94
N TRP A 228 -6.35 -0.56 -14.40
CA TRP A 228 -6.52 0.50 -13.42
C TRP A 228 -6.20 -0.02 -12.02
N LEU A 229 -5.29 0.65 -11.33
CA LEU A 229 -4.92 0.36 -9.95
C LEU A 229 -5.79 1.17 -8.97
N THR A 230 -6.32 0.48 -7.98
CA THR A 230 -6.91 1.04 -6.77
C THR A 230 -5.91 0.84 -5.62
N GLU A 231 -5.58 1.90 -4.90
CA GLU A 231 -4.61 1.90 -3.80
C GLU A 231 -5.27 2.38 -2.49
N GLY A 232 -5.76 1.43 -1.69
CA GLY A 232 -6.14 1.68 -0.30
C GLY A 232 -4.93 1.67 0.62
N GLY A 233 -5.13 2.14 1.86
CA GLY A 233 -4.10 1.94 2.87
C GLY A 233 -4.55 2.19 4.30
N GLN A 234 -3.78 1.62 5.22
CA GLN A 234 -3.84 1.88 6.66
C GLN A 234 -2.53 2.54 7.09
N SER A 235 -2.61 3.76 7.60
CA SER A 235 -1.44 4.62 7.91
C SER A 235 -0.50 4.04 8.96
N ALA A 236 -1.03 3.24 9.89
CA ALA A 236 -0.25 2.56 10.92
C ALA A 236 -0.79 1.15 11.13
N THR A 237 0.03 0.14 10.88
CA THR A 237 -0.29 -1.27 11.16
C THR A 237 0.82 -1.88 11.99
N GLY A 238 2.01 -2.08 11.41
CA GLY A 238 3.17 -2.55 12.15
C GLY A 238 3.60 -1.54 13.20
N ALA A 239 3.63 -0.25 12.82
CA ALA A 239 3.95 0.82 13.76
C ALA A 239 2.93 0.92 14.91
N LEU A 240 1.66 0.54 14.68
CA LEU A 240 0.66 0.50 15.74
C LEU A 240 0.90 -0.68 16.69
N LEU A 241 1.25 -1.86 16.15
CA LEU A 241 1.62 -3.01 16.99
C LEU A 241 2.86 -2.71 17.83
N ASP A 242 3.90 -2.15 17.21
CA ASP A 242 5.12 -1.73 17.90
C ASP A 242 4.79 -0.68 18.97
N TYR A 243 3.98 0.33 18.66
CA TYR A 243 3.55 1.34 19.62
C TYR A 243 2.84 0.72 20.83
N ILE A 244 1.88 -0.19 20.62
CA ILE A 244 1.15 -0.86 21.71
C ILE A 244 2.11 -1.69 22.57
N ILE A 245 3.06 -2.38 21.95
CA ILE A 245 4.04 -3.23 22.64
C ILE A 245 5.03 -2.37 23.43
N GLU A 246 5.66 -1.39 22.80
CA GLU A 246 6.73 -0.57 23.39
C GLU A 246 6.24 0.32 24.52
N ASN A 247 4.97 0.77 24.49
CA ASN A 247 4.41 1.66 25.51
C ASN A 247 3.78 0.92 26.70
N HIS A 248 3.83 -0.41 26.73
CA HIS A 248 3.33 -1.18 27.86
C HIS A 248 4.43 -1.46 28.90
N VAL A 249 4.09 -1.41 30.20
CA VAL A 249 5.08 -1.59 31.29
C VAL A 249 5.78 -2.96 31.26
N ALA A 250 5.11 -3.99 30.75
CA ALA A 250 5.67 -5.34 30.59
C ALA A 250 6.69 -5.47 29.44
N SER A 251 6.81 -4.45 28.57
CA SER A 251 7.60 -4.51 27.34
C SER A 251 9.08 -4.84 27.56
N PRO A 252 9.82 -4.16 28.46
CA PRO A 252 11.25 -4.45 28.65
C PRO A 252 11.50 -5.88 29.10
N HIS A 253 10.63 -6.42 29.95
CA HIS A 253 10.74 -7.78 30.44
C HIS A 253 10.45 -8.81 29.34
N LEU A 254 9.40 -8.60 28.55
CA LEU A 254 9.08 -9.47 27.42
C LEU A 254 10.14 -9.43 26.32
N ALA A 255 10.71 -8.25 26.03
CA ALA A 255 11.82 -8.10 25.08
C ALA A 255 13.04 -8.92 25.51
N ASN A 256 13.41 -8.86 26.80
CA ASN A 256 14.50 -9.67 27.34
C ASN A 256 14.21 -11.18 27.27
N ARG A 257 12.96 -11.60 27.50
CA ARG A 257 12.55 -13.01 27.37
C ARG A 257 12.51 -13.51 25.93
N ALA A 258 12.10 -12.67 24.98
CA ALA A 258 12.13 -13.00 23.56
C ALA A 258 13.59 -13.14 23.09
N ALA A 259 14.45 -12.19 23.47
CA ALA A 259 15.88 -12.21 23.16
C ALA A 259 16.61 -13.43 23.75
N SER A 260 16.35 -13.80 25.01
CA SER A 260 16.98 -14.97 25.64
C SER A 260 16.58 -16.30 25.00
N ARG A 261 15.46 -16.32 24.28
CA ARG A 261 14.94 -17.47 23.54
C ARG A 261 15.24 -17.42 22.04
N CYS A 262 15.88 -16.35 21.55
CA CYS A 262 16.13 -16.11 20.12
C CYS A 262 14.85 -16.15 19.26
N ILE A 263 13.73 -15.66 19.79
CA ILE A 263 12.45 -15.55 19.07
C ILE A 263 12.02 -14.08 18.97
N SER A 264 11.11 -13.79 18.04
CA SER A 264 10.53 -12.44 17.96
C SER A 264 9.58 -12.17 19.14
N ILE A 265 9.38 -10.89 19.46
CA ILE A 265 8.39 -10.47 20.45
C ILE A 265 6.97 -10.92 20.08
N PHE A 266 6.65 -10.91 18.77
CA PHE A 266 5.37 -11.38 18.25
C PHE A 266 5.17 -12.87 18.46
N GLU A 267 6.20 -13.69 18.24
CA GLU A 267 6.15 -15.14 18.52
C GLU A 267 5.91 -15.41 20.01
N LEU A 268 6.59 -14.68 20.90
CA LEU A 268 6.38 -14.79 22.34
C LEU A 268 4.95 -14.40 22.75
N LEU A 269 4.41 -13.29 22.24
CA LEU A 269 3.03 -12.87 22.51
C LEU A 269 2.01 -13.89 21.97
N ASN A 270 2.25 -14.45 20.79
CA ASN A 270 1.41 -15.50 20.20
C ASN A 270 1.41 -16.77 21.07
N GLU A 271 2.54 -17.15 21.68
CA GLU A 271 2.61 -18.26 22.64
C GLU A 271 1.85 -17.95 23.93
N ILE A 272 1.98 -16.74 24.47
CA ILE A 272 1.24 -16.31 25.66
C ILE A 272 -0.28 -16.39 25.40
N LEU A 273 -0.75 -15.93 24.24
CA LEU A 273 -2.16 -16.05 23.84
C LEU A 273 -2.63 -17.50 23.77
N LYS A 274 -1.81 -18.41 23.23
CA LYS A 274 -2.11 -19.85 23.22
C LYS A 274 -2.25 -20.42 24.64
N SER A 275 -1.37 -20.03 25.56
CA SER A 275 -1.45 -20.42 26.97
C SER A 275 -2.70 -19.88 27.65
N ILE A 276 -3.03 -18.58 27.46
CA ILE A 276 -4.26 -17.97 28.01
C ILE A 276 -5.50 -18.71 27.49
N LYS A 277 -5.56 -19.01 26.19
CA LYS A 277 -6.66 -19.78 25.60
C LYS A 277 -6.86 -21.12 26.31
N GLN A 278 -5.78 -21.85 26.57
CA GLN A 278 -5.83 -23.15 27.26
C GLN A 278 -6.27 -23.01 28.71
N GLU A 279 -5.70 -22.06 29.45
CA GLU A 279 -6.04 -21.80 30.86
C GLU A 279 -7.52 -21.44 31.05
N LEU A 280 -8.07 -20.61 30.16
CA LEU A 280 -9.47 -20.16 30.23
C LEU A 280 -10.46 -21.12 29.56
N GLY A 281 -9.99 -22.17 28.87
CA GLY A 281 -10.85 -23.05 28.09
C GLY A 281 -11.59 -22.34 26.94
N SER A 282 -10.99 -21.26 26.40
CA SER A 282 -11.62 -20.46 25.35
C SER A 282 -11.73 -21.25 24.04
N PRO A 283 -12.85 -21.17 23.30
CA PRO A 283 -13.07 -22.01 22.11
C PRO A 283 -12.05 -21.74 20.99
N PHE A 284 -11.64 -20.48 20.80
CA PHE A 284 -10.68 -20.06 19.78
C PHE A 284 -9.90 -18.83 20.27
N ILE A 285 -8.71 -18.56 19.71
CA ILE A 285 -7.83 -17.47 20.19
C ILE A 285 -8.54 -16.12 20.10
N ALA A 286 -9.23 -15.83 18.99
CA ALA A 286 -9.93 -14.56 18.80
C ALA A 286 -10.90 -14.20 19.94
N ALA A 287 -11.54 -15.20 20.57
CA ALA A 287 -12.51 -15.01 21.66
C ALA A 287 -11.88 -14.46 22.96
N LEU A 288 -10.55 -14.44 23.08
CA LEU A 288 -9.86 -13.88 24.24
C LEU A 288 -10.04 -12.36 24.42
N THR A 289 -10.63 -11.68 23.44
CA THR A 289 -10.81 -10.22 23.44
C THR A 289 -12.30 -9.86 23.30
N ASP A 290 -13.20 -10.66 23.86
CA ASP A 290 -14.64 -10.43 23.81
C ASP A 290 -15.07 -9.11 24.48
N ASP A 291 -14.30 -8.63 25.46
CA ASP A 291 -14.48 -7.35 26.15
C ASP A 291 -13.46 -6.26 25.78
N ILE A 292 -12.43 -6.58 24.97
CA ILE A 292 -11.41 -5.62 24.51
C ILE A 292 -11.59 -5.29 23.02
N HIS A 293 -11.76 -4.01 22.71
CA HIS A 293 -11.95 -3.52 21.34
C HIS A 293 -10.96 -2.40 21.03
N VAL A 294 -10.31 -2.48 19.87
CA VAL A 294 -9.38 -1.45 19.40
C VAL A 294 -9.88 -0.90 18.06
N PHE A 295 -10.12 0.41 18.03
CA PHE A 295 -10.24 1.18 16.80
C PHE A 295 -8.86 1.72 16.43
N PRO A 296 -8.27 1.35 15.27
CA PRO A 296 -6.84 1.40 15.02
C PRO A 296 -6.33 2.75 14.46
N ASP A 297 -7.17 3.76 14.32
CA ASP A 297 -6.80 5.04 13.67
C ASP A 297 -5.93 5.96 14.56
N PHE A 298 -4.85 5.44 15.13
CA PHE A 298 -3.89 6.20 15.96
C PHE A 298 -3.16 7.28 15.14
N HIS A 299 -3.15 7.16 13.82
CA HIS A 299 -2.56 8.12 12.89
C HIS A 299 -3.55 8.55 11.79
N GLY A 300 -4.83 8.73 12.17
CA GLY A 300 -5.89 9.05 11.21
C GLY A 300 -6.32 7.85 10.36
N ASN A 301 -7.42 8.02 9.64
CA ASN A 301 -7.89 7.04 8.67
C ASN A 301 -7.51 7.48 7.27
N ARG A 302 -6.70 6.68 6.57
CA ARG A 302 -6.46 6.88 5.13
C ARG A 302 -7.60 6.33 4.29
N SER A 303 -7.95 5.07 4.49
CA SER A 303 -9.03 4.40 3.74
C SER A 303 -9.90 3.51 4.63
N PRO A 304 -11.20 3.38 4.31
CA PRO A 304 -11.93 4.09 3.25
C PRO A 304 -12.55 5.42 3.70
N ILE A 305 -12.38 5.82 4.97
CA ILE A 305 -13.06 6.98 5.54
C ILE A 305 -12.41 8.29 5.07
N ALA A 306 -11.09 8.28 4.86
CA ALA A 306 -10.30 9.47 4.54
C ALA A 306 -10.47 10.62 5.54
N ASP A 307 -10.50 10.27 6.84
CA ASP A 307 -10.53 11.21 7.96
C ASP A 307 -9.16 11.28 8.65
N PRO A 308 -8.28 12.24 8.31
CA PRO A 308 -6.98 12.40 8.96
C PRO A 308 -7.10 12.83 10.44
N LYS A 309 -8.28 13.31 10.87
CA LYS A 309 -8.54 13.67 12.27
C LYS A 309 -8.97 12.47 13.11
N SER A 310 -9.24 11.30 12.49
CA SER A 310 -9.49 10.03 13.16
C SER A 310 -8.44 9.73 14.23
N LYS A 311 -8.90 9.26 15.39
CA LYS A 311 -8.08 8.91 16.56
C LYS A 311 -8.37 7.49 16.98
N GLY A 312 -7.32 6.84 17.47
CA GLY A 312 -7.40 5.51 18.06
C GLY A 312 -8.28 5.48 19.30
N THR A 313 -8.91 4.34 19.56
CA THR A 313 -9.71 4.11 20.77
C THR A 313 -9.46 2.70 21.26
N ILE A 314 -9.26 2.54 22.57
CA ILE A 314 -9.17 1.23 23.23
C ILE A 314 -10.29 1.16 24.28
N CYS A 315 -11.19 0.19 24.13
CA CYS A 315 -12.25 -0.12 25.08
C CYS A 315 -11.93 -1.43 25.82
N GLY A 316 -12.40 -1.55 27.07
CA GLY A 316 -12.19 -2.74 27.89
C GLY A 316 -10.92 -2.73 28.74
N LEU A 317 -10.35 -1.55 29.02
CA LEU A 317 -9.16 -1.45 29.88
C LEU A 317 -9.49 -1.79 31.34
N THR A 318 -8.59 -2.55 31.97
CA THR A 318 -8.60 -2.86 33.41
C THR A 318 -7.32 -2.30 34.06
N LEU A 319 -7.17 -2.49 35.38
CA LEU A 319 -5.94 -2.15 36.09
C LEU A 319 -4.84 -3.22 35.95
N ASP A 320 -5.07 -4.29 35.17
CA ASP A 320 -4.04 -5.31 34.93
C ASP A 320 -2.92 -4.72 34.06
N THR A 321 -1.68 -4.88 34.52
CA THR A 321 -0.47 -4.46 33.79
C THR A 321 0.43 -5.64 33.48
N SER A 322 -0.10 -6.87 33.55
CA SER A 322 0.62 -8.10 33.30
C SER A 322 1.00 -8.28 31.82
N GLU A 323 1.90 -9.22 31.57
CA GLU A 323 2.20 -9.66 30.20
C GLU A 323 0.99 -10.26 29.50
N LYS A 324 0.08 -10.89 30.26
CA LYS A 324 -1.16 -11.45 29.71
C LYS A 324 -2.03 -10.33 29.17
N GLN A 325 -2.18 -9.24 29.92
CA GLN A 325 -2.91 -8.07 29.43
C GLN A 325 -2.27 -7.46 28.18
N LEU A 326 -0.94 -7.37 28.10
CA LEU A 326 -0.29 -6.92 26.87
C LEU A 326 -0.59 -7.85 25.68
N ALA A 327 -0.53 -9.16 25.89
CA ALA A 327 -0.85 -10.13 24.85
C ALA A 327 -2.30 -9.97 24.35
N LEU A 328 -3.26 -9.75 25.25
CA LEU A 328 -4.66 -9.50 24.90
C LEU A 328 -4.83 -8.17 24.14
N LEU A 329 -4.16 -7.10 24.58
CA LEU A 329 -4.21 -5.81 23.89
C LEU A 329 -3.57 -5.88 22.48
N TYR A 330 -2.47 -6.61 22.35
CA TYR A 330 -1.83 -6.90 21.07
C TYR A 330 -2.78 -7.69 20.14
N LEU A 331 -3.46 -8.72 20.63
CA LEU A 331 -4.47 -9.45 19.85
C LEU A 331 -5.63 -8.54 19.42
N ALA A 332 -6.17 -7.73 20.33
CA ALA A 332 -7.25 -6.80 20.02
C ALA A 332 -6.80 -5.76 18.97
N THR A 333 -5.53 -5.37 18.99
CA THR A 333 -4.93 -4.47 18.00
C THR A 333 -4.80 -5.13 16.63
N ILE A 334 -4.32 -6.39 16.56
CA ILE A 334 -4.33 -7.19 15.32
C ILE A 334 -5.74 -7.24 14.73
N GLN A 335 -6.74 -7.53 15.56
CA GLN A 335 -8.13 -7.59 15.12
C GLN A 335 -8.63 -6.23 14.65
N GLY A 336 -8.32 -5.14 15.36
CA GLY A 336 -8.64 -3.77 14.94
C GLY A 336 -8.09 -3.45 13.54
N ILE A 337 -6.82 -3.79 13.28
CA ILE A 337 -6.19 -3.64 11.97
C ILE A 337 -6.91 -4.48 10.91
N ALA A 338 -7.23 -5.74 11.22
CA ALA A 338 -7.94 -6.64 10.32
C ALA A 338 -9.38 -6.19 10.01
N TYR A 339 -10.11 -5.63 10.98
CA TYR A 339 -11.42 -5.00 10.74
C TYR A 339 -11.31 -3.78 9.83
N GLY A 340 -10.23 -3.00 9.95
CA GLY A 340 -9.92 -1.94 8.99
C GLY A 340 -9.68 -2.47 7.58
N THR A 341 -8.94 -3.57 7.42
CA THR A 341 -8.77 -4.24 6.13
C THR A 341 -10.10 -4.76 5.58
N ARG A 342 -10.94 -5.40 6.41
CA ARG A 342 -12.29 -5.83 6.01
C ARG A 342 -13.12 -4.65 5.51
N HIS A 343 -13.08 -3.51 6.20
CA HIS A 343 -13.79 -2.31 5.77
C HIS A 343 -13.31 -1.84 4.38
N ILE A 344 -12.01 -1.84 4.12
CA ILE A 344 -11.45 -1.50 2.80
C ILE A 344 -11.94 -2.48 1.72
N VAL A 345 -11.87 -3.78 1.99
CA VAL A 345 -12.30 -4.83 1.04
C VAL A 345 -13.79 -4.72 0.72
N GLU A 346 -14.64 -4.62 1.74
CA GLU A 346 -16.10 -4.45 1.57
C GLU A 346 -16.43 -3.16 0.81
N HIS A 347 -15.75 -2.06 1.11
CA HIS A 347 -15.94 -0.79 0.43
C HIS A 347 -15.51 -0.86 -1.04
N CYS A 348 -14.37 -1.46 -1.35
CA CYS A 348 -13.94 -1.66 -2.73
C CYS A 348 -14.93 -2.53 -3.52
N ASN A 349 -15.41 -3.63 -2.92
CA ASN A 349 -16.39 -4.52 -3.56
C ASN A 349 -17.74 -3.83 -3.79
N ALA A 350 -18.18 -2.98 -2.86
CA ALA A 350 -19.39 -2.17 -3.03
C ALA A 350 -19.29 -1.17 -4.20
N HIS A 351 -18.08 -0.85 -4.66
CA HIS A 351 -17.81 0.10 -5.74
C HIS A 351 -17.25 -0.56 -7.02
N GLY A 352 -17.51 -1.86 -7.21
CA GLY A 352 -17.32 -2.54 -8.49
C GLY A 352 -16.15 -3.53 -8.55
N HIS A 353 -15.29 -3.58 -7.53
CA HIS A 353 -14.36 -4.71 -7.39
C HIS A 353 -15.10 -6.01 -7.04
N LYS A 354 -14.46 -7.15 -7.29
CA LYS A 354 -14.97 -8.49 -6.93
C LYS A 354 -13.90 -9.28 -6.17
N ILE A 355 -13.27 -8.63 -5.20
CA ILE A 355 -12.19 -9.21 -4.40
C ILE A 355 -12.74 -10.38 -3.60
N ASN A 356 -12.15 -11.55 -3.79
CA ASN A 356 -12.47 -12.79 -3.08
C ASN A 356 -11.21 -13.54 -2.59
N THR A 357 -10.02 -13.04 -2.92
CA THR A 357 -8.73 -13.60 -2.50
C THR A 357 -7.79 -12.48 -2.12
N LEU A 358 -7.04 -12.66 -1.04
CA LEU A 358 -5.97 -11.74 -0.67
C LEU A 358 -4.61 -12.40 -0.83
N LEU A 359 -3.60 -11.60 -1.13
CA LEU A 359 -2.19 -12.00 -1.10
C LEU A 359 -1.48 -11.09 -0.10
N ALA A 360 -0.67 -11.64 0.79
CA ALA A 360 0.03 -10.84 1.79
C ALA A 360 1.54 -11.01 1.67
N CYS A 361 2.26 -9.89 1.75
CA CYS A 361 3.72 -9.85 1.78
C CYS A 361 4.24 -8.82 2.78
N GLY A 362 5.56 -8.80 2.97
CA GLY A 362 6.23 -7.89 3.91
C GLY A 362 6.32 -8.44 5.34
N GLY A 363 6.90 -7.64 6.24
CA GLY A 363 7.35 -8.10 7.56
C GLY A 363 6.23 -8.68 8.43
N LEU A 364 5.06 -8.04 8.46
CA LEU A 364 3.92 -8.51 9.26
C LEU A 364 3.33 -9.82 8.73
N ALA A 365 3.50 -10.12 7.44
CA ALA A 365 2.98 -11.36 6.86
C ALA A 365 3.67 -12.62 7.40
N LYS A 366 4.83 -12.46 8.07
CA LYS A 366 5.53 -13.54 8.79
C LYS A 366 4.82 -13.93 10.10
N ASN A 367 3.94 -13.08 10.62
CA ASN A 367 3.19 -13.35 11.84
C ASN A 367 1.94 -14.19 11.53
N SER A 368 2.01 -15.49 11.85
CA SER A 368 0.93 -16.45 11.57
C SER A 368 -0.41 -16.07 12.21
N LEU A 369 -0.40 -15.52 13.43
CA LEU A 369 -1.64 -15.07 14.08
C LEU A 369 -2.25 -13.88 13.35
N PHE A 370 -1.42 -12.91 12.93
CA PHE A 370 -1.87 -11.77 12.15
C PHE A 370 -2.58 -12.22 10.87
N ILE A 371 -1.98 -13.14 10.11
CA ILE A 371 -2.57 -13.65 8.86
C ILE A 371 -3.84 -14.47 9.12
N GLN A 372 -3.87 -15.33 10.15
CA GLN A 372 -5.07 -16.10 10.47
C GLN A 372 -6.25 -15.20 10.88
N GLU A 373 -6.04 -14.21 11.76
CA GLU A 373 -7.10 -13.28 12.16
C GLU A 373 -7.60 -12.45 10.96
N HIS A 374 -6.71 -12.04 10.03
CA HIS A 374 -7.15 -11.38 8.80
C HIS A 374 -8.03 -12.30 7.94
N ALA A 375 -7.64 -13.57 7.74
CA ALA A 375 -8.44 -14.52 6.98
C ALA A 375 -9.82 -14.73 7.62
N ASP A 376 -9.86 -14.95 8.93
CA ASP A 376 -11.09 -15.18 9.71
C ASP A 376 -12.03 -13.97 9.69
N ILE A 377 -11.48 -12.75 9.80
CA ILE A 377 -12.25 -11.51 9.87
C ILE A 377 -12.81 -11.11 8.50
N ILE A 378 -11.99 -11.19 7.45
CA ILE A 378 -12.36 -10.80 6.08
C ILE A 378 -13.24 -11.88 5.45
N GLY A 379 -13.02 -13.15 5.80
CA GLY A 379 -13.76 -14.29 5.25
C GLY A 379 -13.25 -14.79 3.90
N TYR A 380 -12.02 -14.44 3.54
CA TYR A 380 -11.37 -14.85 2.28
C TYR A 380 -10.02 -15.52 2.55
N PRO A 381 -9.57 -16.43 1.65
CA PRO A 381 -8.23 -17.01 1.73
C PRO A 381 -7.15 -15.94 1.55
N ILE A 382 -6.07 -16.09 2.32
CA ILE A 382 -4.87 -15.27 2.21
C ILE A 382 -3.71 -16.14 1.73
N THR A 383 -3.16 -15.80 0.57
CA THR A 383 -2.00 -16.49 0.01
C THR A 383 -0.71 -15.76 0.37
N LEU A 384 0.22 -16.49 0.97
CA LEU A 384 1.59 -16.04 1.21
C LEU A 384 2.48 -16.54 0.07
N PRO A 385 3.32 -15.67 -0.52
CA PRO A 385 4.24 -16.07 -1.57
C PRO A 385 5.32 -17.02 -1.04
N ARG A 386 5.89 -17.84 -1.92
CA ARG A 386 7.05 -18.68 -1.61
C ARG A 386 8.31 -17.85 -1.37
N GLU A 387 8.46 -16.76 -2.13
CA GLU A 387 9.55 -15.79 -1.95
C GLU A 387 9.12 -14.70 -0.97
N ASN A 388 9.89 -14.53 0.10
CA ASN A 388 9.59 -13.57 1.16
C ASN A 388 9.99 -12.14 0.77
N GLU A 389 10.98 -11.98 -0.11
CA GLU A 389 11.49 -10.68 -0.56
C GLU A 389 10.70 -10.16 -1.77
N SER A 390 9.39 -9.95 -1.59
CA SER A 390 8.47 -9.64 -2.70
C SER A 390 8.82 -8.35 -3.46
N VAL A 391 9.34 -7.33 -2.78
CA VAL A 391 9.77 -6.08 -3.45
C VAL A 391 10.97 -6.34 -4.36
N LEU A 392 11.93 -7.15 -3.92
CA LEU A 392 13.09 -7.53 -4.73
C LEU A 392 12.68 -8.41 -5.91
N LEU A 393 11.77 -9.36 -5.70
CA LEU A 393 11.20 -10.18 -6.77
C LEU A 393 10.45 -9.33 -7.81
N GLY A 394 9.65 -8.37 -7.36
CA GLY A 394 8.98 -7.40 -8.22
C GLY A 394 9.96 -6.61 -9.08
N ALA A 395 11.02 -6.08 -8.48
CA ALA A 395 12.08 -5.38 -9.22
C ALA A 395 12.81 -6.31 -10.22
N ALA A 396 13.05 -7.57 -9.86
CA ALA A 396 13.63 -8.56 -10.77
C ALA A 396 12.71 -8.89 -11.95
N ILE A 397 11.39 -8.92 -11.73
CA ILE A 397 10.38 -9.06 -12.81
C ILE A 397 10.51 -7.90 -13.80
N LEU A 398 10.66 -6.65 -13.33
CA LEU A 398 10.89 -5.49 -14.21
C LEU A 398 12.15 -5.67 -15.06
N GLY A 399 13.26 -6.11 -14.45
CA GLY A 399 14.51 -6.40 -15.18
C GLY A 399 14.35 -7.53 -16.20
N ALA A 400 13.55 -8.55 -15.90
CA ALA A 400 13.27 -9.65 -16.82
C ALA A 400 12.45 -9.20 -18.04
N VAL A 401 11.50 -8.27 -17.84
CA VAL A 401 10.74 -7.65 -18.92
C VAL A 401 11.62 -6.70 -19.75
N ALA A 402 12.43 -5.87 -19.09
CA ALA A 402 13.34 -4.94 -19.77
C ALA A 402 14.40 -5.66 -20.62
N SER A 403 14.87 -6.83 -20.15
CA SER A 403 15.78 -7.70 -20.90
C SER A 403 15.10 -8.52 -22.00
N LYS A 404 13.79 -8.36 -22.20
CA LYS A 404 12.97 -9.08 -23.18
C LYS A 404 13.00 -10.61 -22.99
N LYS A 405 13.33 -11.08 -21.78
CA LYS A 405 13.22 -12.51 -21.44
C LYS A 405 11.76 -12.97 -21.42
N TYR A 406 10.86 -12.07 -21.00
CA TYR A 406 9.42 -12.22 -21.09
C TYR A 406 8.84 -11.06 -21.91
N SER A 407 7.79 -11.34 -22.68
CA SER A 407 7.20 -10.36 -23.59
C SER A 407 6.35 -9.35 -22.84
N THR A 408 5.70 -9.77 -21.76
CA THR A 408 4.81 -8.94 -20.93
C THR A 408 5.14 -9.07 -19.45
N MET A 409 4.71 -8.08 -18.66
CA MET A 409 4.83 -8.14 -17.20
C MET A 409 4.04 -9.31 -16.61
N ARG A 410 2.85 -9.60 -17.14
CA ARG A 410 2.01 -10.68 -16.65
C ARG A 410 2.64 -12.06 -16.88
N GLU A 411 3.24 -12.27 -18.05
CA GLU A 411 4.01 -13.49 -18.34
C GLU A 411 5.15 -13.69 -17.35
N ALA A 412 5.90 -12.62 -17.05
CA ALA A 412 6.97 -12.65 -16.06
C ALA A 412 6.44 -12.94 -14.65
N MET A 413 5.32 -12.33 -14.25
CA MET A 413 4.66 -12.59 -12.96
C MET A 413 4.23 -14.06 -12.86
N LEU A 414 3.53 -14.61 -13.86
CA LEU A 414 3.11 -16.02 -13.89
C LEU A 414 4.29 -17.00 -13.80
N ALA A 415 5.43 -16.66 -14.40
CA ALA A 415 6.62 -17.51 -14.39
C ALA A 415 7.43 -17.42 -13.09
N LEU A 416 7.42 -16.27 -12.41
CA LEU A 416 8.33 -15.99 -11.29
C LEU A 416 7.62 -15.90 -9.93
N ASN A 417 6.33 -15.56 -9.90
CA ASN A 417 5.52 -15.65 -8.69
C ASN A 417 5.17 -17.12 -8.40
N SER A 418 5.00 -17.44 -7.13
CA SER A 418 4.67 -18.80 -6.71
C SER A 418 4.04 -18.76 -5.33
N ALA A 419 2.89 -19.42 -5.15
CA ALA A 419 2.27 -19.58 -3.84
C ALA A 419 3.17 -20.44 -2.93
N GLY A 420 3.35 -19.98 -1.69
CA GLY A 420 4.02 -20.74 -0.63
C GLY A 420 3.01 -21.42 0.29
N GLN A 421 2.17 -20.62 0.95
CA GLN A 421 1.16 -21.10 1.89
C GLN A 421 -0.18 -20.40 1.63
N VAL A 422 -1.28 -21.14 1.73
CA VAL A 422 -2.63 -20.57 1.74
C VAL A 422 -3.22 -20.71 3.14
N VAL A 423 -3.65 -19.61 3.72
CA VAL A 423 -4.36 -19.57 5.00
C VAL A 423 -5.83 -19.34 4.72
N TYR A 424 -6.66 -20.31 5.11
CA TYR A 424 -8.10 -20.24 4.93
C TYR A 424 -8.77 -19.68 6.19
N PRO A 425 -9.91 -18.98 6.04
CA PRO A 425 -10.77 -18.66 7.17
C PRO A 425 -11.18 -19.94 7.92
N SER A 426 -11.36 -19.83 9.23
CA SER A 426 -11.82 -20.90 10.08
C SER A 426 -13.16 -21.46 9.59
N ASN A 427 -13.26 -22.79 9.51
CA ASN A 427 -14.49 -23.49 9.18
C ASN A 427 -15.50 -23.52 10.34
N ASP A 428 -15.12 -23.08 11.55
CA ASP A 428 -16.05 -22.96 12.68
C ASP A 428 -16.94 -21.71 12.50
N PRO A 429 -18.26 -21.86 12.30
CA PRO A 429 -19.17 -20.72 12.10
C PRO A 429 -19.21 -19.76 13.29
N LYS A 430 -18.80 -20.21 14.49
CA LYS A 430 -18.71 -19.34 15.67
C LYS A 430 -17.65 -18.26 15.52
N VAL A 431 -16.54 -18.55 14.83
CA VAL A 431 -15.45 -17.59 14.60
C VAL A 431 -15.94 -16.45 13.72
N LYS A 432 -16.56 -16.77 12.58
CA LYS A 432 -17.16 -15.76 11.70
C LYS A 432 -18.22 -14.93 12.42
N LYS A 433 -19.15 -15.58 13.15
CA LYS A 433 -20.20 -14.89 13.91
C LYS A 433 -19.62 -13.94 14.96
N TYR A 434 -18.54 -14.32 15.62
CA TYR A 434 -17.83 -13.50 16.60
C TYR A 434 -17.22 -12.25 15.94
N HIS A 435 -16.48 -12.43 14.84
CA HIS A 435 -15.88 -11.31 14.12
C HIS A 435 -16.91 -10.40 13.46
N ASP A 436 -18.05 -10.92 12.97
CA ASP A 436 -19.15 -10.09 12.48
C ASP A 436 -19.73 -9.20 13.61
N ALA A 437 -19.84 -9.72 14.83
CA ALA A 437 -20.26 -8.93 15.99
C ALA A 437 -19.24 -7.86 16.38
N LYS A 438 -17.94 -8.20 16.41
CA LYS A 438 -16.87 -7.24 16.69
C LYS A 438 -16.68 -6.21 15.57
N TYR A 439 -16.92 -6.57 14.33
CA TYR A 439 -16.88 -5.64 13.20
C TYR A 439 -17.97 -4.58 13.32
N ARG A 440 -19.19 -4.96 13.76
CA ARG A 440 -20.23 -3.97 14.08
C ARG A 440 -19.77 -2.99 15.17
N ILE A 441 -19.18 -3.49 16.26
CA ILE A 441 -18.62 -2.64 17.33
C ILE A 441 -17.53 -1.72 16.77
N PHE A 442 -16.62 -2.24 15.94
CA PHE A 442 -15.58 -1.45 15.27
C PHE A 442 -16.16 -0.27 14.48
N ARG A 443 -17.27 -0.48 13.77
CA ARG A 443 -17.97 0.60 13.04
C ARG A 443 -18.61 1.60 14.01
N GLU A 444 -19.25 1.13 15.07
CA GLU A 444 -19.88 1.98 16.10
C GLU A 444 -18.86 2.87 16.83
N LEU A 445 -17.63 2.40 17.07
CA LEU A 445 -16.57 3.20 17.70
C LEU A 445 -16.21 4.46 16.89
N TYR A 446 -16.24 4.38 15.55
CA TYR A 446 -16.03 5.55 14.72
C TYR A 446 -17.19 6.55 14.81
N GLU A 447 -18.44 6.06 14.75
CA GLU A 447 -19.63 6.90 14.87
C GLU A 447 -19.70 7.61 16.23
N GLN A 448 -19.36 6.90 17.32
CA GLN A 448 -19.27 7.49 18.65
C GLN A 448 -18.21 8.59 18.70
N GLN A 449 -17.07 8.39 18.04
CA GLN A 449 -16.03 9.41 17.98
C GLN A 449 -16.51 10.68 17.25
N LEU A 450 -17.25 10.55 16.14
CA LEU A 450 -17.86 11.70 15.46
C LEU A 450 -18.87 12.45 16.35
N SER A 451 -19.69 11.70 17.09
CA SER A 451 -20.61 12.27 18.07
C SER A 451 -19.88 13.05 19.17
N HIS A 452 -18.84 12.46 19.78
CA HIS A 452 -18.04 13.13 20.82
C HIS A 452 -17.41 14.43 20.31
N ARG A 453 -16.87 14.45 19.08
CA ARG A 453 -16.32 15.67 18.47
C ARG A 453 -17.39 16.74 18.32
N SER A 454 -18.58 16.38 17.84
CA SER A 454 -19.69 17.31 17.64
C SER A 454 -20.13 17.95 18.96
N ILE A 455 -20.29 17.14 20.01
CA ILE A 455 -20.59 17.62 21.38
C ILE A 455 -19.55 18.64 21.87
N MET A 456 -18.27 18.37 21.64
CA MET A 456 -17.20 19.28 22.07
C MET A 456 -17.15 20.56 21.24
N VAL A 457 -17.46 20.51 19.94
CA VAL A 457 -17.58 21.71 19.09
C VAL A 457 -18.74 22.58 19.58
N GLU A 458 -19.90 21.99 19.87
CA GLU A 458 -21.06 22.71 20.42
C GLU A 458 -20.77 23.33 21.79
N ALA A 459 -20.02 22.65 22.65
CA ALA A 459 -19.65 23.16 23.97
C ALA A 459 -18.62 24.32 23.91
N LEU A 460 -17.90 24.46 22.80
CA LEU A 460 -16.87 25.49 22.59
C LEU A 460 -17.34 26.65 21.69
N ALA A 461 -18.50 26.52 21.05
CA ALA A 461 -19.16 27.57 20.26
C ALA A 461 -19.87 28.59 21.16
#